data_AF-A0A353QHI4-F1
#
_entry.id   AF-A0A353QHI4-F1
#
_cell.length_a   1.000
_cell.length_b   1.000
_cell.length_c   1.000
_cell.angle_alpha   90.00
_cell.angle_beta   90.00
_cell.angle_gamma   90.00
#
_symmetry.space_group_name_H-M   'P 1'
#
loop_
_entity.id
_entity.type
_entity.pdbx_description
1 polymer ?
#
loop_
_entity_poly.entity_id
_entity_poly.type
_entity_poly.pdbx_seq_one_letter_code
_entity_poly.pdbx_strand_id
1 'polypeptide(L)'
;SFLDPMQDPLGSGWQIIQSLYALGSGGLFGLGLGRGRQKFSYLPEPHTDFIFACLGEELGFIGTILVVALFFLFAWRGLRVAMNCRDLFGSLLAIGITCMLVVQALLNIGVVTSSLPVTGITLPLISSGGSSLVISLASIGVLLNISKQTSGD
;
A
#
# COMPACT_ATOMS: atom_id res chain seq x y z
N SER A 1 -18.93 6.52 -13.41
CA SER A 1 -17.62 6.72 -12.77
C SER A 1 -16.83 5.42 -12.55
N PHE A 2 -17.30 4.41 -11.81
CA PHE A 2 -16.49 3.18 -11.57
C PHE A 2 -16.32 2.27 -12.81
N LEU A 3 -17.38 2.08 -13.60
CA LEU A 3 -17.34 1.27 -14.84
C LEU A 3 -16.73 2.02 -16.03
N ASP A 4 -16.66 3.34 -15.93
CA ASP A 4 -16.17 4.21 -16.99
C ASP A 4 -15.67 5.53 -16.38
N PRO A 5 -14.36 5.64 -16.10
CA PRO A 5 -13.74 6.84 -15.56
C PRO A 5 -13.89 8.06 -16.49
N MET A 6 -14.16 7.83 -17.79
CA MET A 6 -14.31 8.88 -18.78
C MET A 6 -15.69 9.58 -18.73
N GLN A 7 -16.64 9.07 -17.93
CA GLN A 7 -17.95 9.70 -17.74
C GLN A 7 -17.93 10.90 -16.77
N ASP A 8 -16.95 10.96 -15.88
CA ASP A 8 -16.73 12.12 -15.00
C ASP A 8 -15.22 12.45 -14.89
N PRO A 9 -14.65 12.98 -15.98
CA PRO A 9 -13.21 13.25 -16.08
C PRO A 9 -12.76 14.47 -15.24
N LEU A 10 -13.67 15.14 -14.53
CA LEU A 10 -13.38 16.32 -13.69
C LEU A 10 -13.56 16.06 -12.18
N GLY A 11 -14.27 14.99 -11.79
CA GLY A 11 -14.45 14.58 -10.40
C GLY A 11 -13.58 13.40 -10.00
N SER A 12 -14.21 12.34 -9.48
CA SER A 12 -13.52 11.12 -9.00
C SER A 12 -12.71 10.40 -10.09
N GLY A 13 -13.12 10.49 -11.36
CA GLY A 13 -12.43 9.88 -12.49
C GLY A 13 -11.09 10.57 -12.81
N TRP A 14 -10.96 11.87 -12.53
CA TRP A 14 -9.74 12.62 -12.83
C TRP A 14 -8.53 12.09 -12.07
N GLN A 15 -8.69 11.81 -10.78
CA GLN A 15 -7.61 11.29 -9.92
C GLN A 15 -7.13 9.90 -10.38
N ILE A 16 -8.09 9.03 -10.76
CA ILE A 16 -7.82 7.69 -11.28
C ILE A 16 -7.10 7.76 -12.64
N ILE A 17 -7.57 8.62 -13.54
CA ILE A 17 -6.94 8.79 -14.86
C ILE A 17 -5.49 9.26 -14.70
N GLN A 18 -5.24 10.22 -13.80
CA GLN A 18 -3.90 10.70 -13.54
C GLN A 18 -3.01 9.64 -12.86
N SER A 19 -3.56 8.81 -11.97
CA SER A 19 -2.82 7.71 -11.36
C SER A 19 -2.40 6.66 -12.39
N LEU A 20 -3.29 6.34 -13.35
CA LEU A 20 -2.98 5.45 -14.47
C LEU A 20 -1.88 6.02 -15.38
N TYR A 21 -1.95 7.32 -15.71
CA TYR A 21 -0.88 7.97 -16.48
C TYR A 21 0.47 7.92 -15.76
N ALA A 22 0.49 8.10 -14.42
CA ALA A 22 1.71 8.03 -13.61
C ALA A 22 2.31 6.63 -13.61
N LEU A 23 1.45 5.62 -13.45
CA LEU A 23 1.87 4.23 -13.51
C LEU A 23 2.41 3.85 -14.90
N GLY A 24 1.78 4.37 -15.96
CA GLY A 24 2.17 4.11 -17.36
C GLY A 24 3.44 4.83 -17.79
N SER A 25 3.73 6.02 -17.25
CA SER A 25 4.89 6.83 -17.65
C SER A 25 6.22 6.34 -17.07
N GLY A 26 6.19 5.54 -15.99
CA GLY A 26 7.39 4.99 -15.35
C GLY A 26 8.15 3.93 -16.16
N GLY A 27 7.50 3.25 -17.12
CA GLY A 27 8.14 2.17 -17.88
C GLY A 27 8.68 1.05 -16.98
N LEU A 28 9.74 0.34 -17.43
CA LEU A 28 10.31 -0.79 -16.67
C LEU A 28 11.14 -0.38 -15.45
N PHE A 29 11.94 0.70 -15.57
CA PHE A 29 12.94 1.11 -14.58
C PHE A 29 12.62 2.42 -13.84
N GLY A 30 11.53 3.09 -14.21
CA GLY A 30 11.14 4.37 -13.62
C GLY A 30 11.89 5.56 -14.19
N LEU A 31 11.42 6.75 -13.80
CA LEU A 31 12.06 8.04 -14.14
C LEU A 31 13.16 8.43 -13.14
N GLY A 32 13.30 7.69 -12.04
CA GLY A 32 14.22 7.94 -10.94
C GLY A 32 13.52 8.59 -9.73
N LEU A 33 13.96 8.22 -8.52
CA LEU A 33 13.42 8.73 -7.26
C LEU A 33 13.40 10.26 -7.20
N GLY A 34 12.25 10.82 -6.83
CA GLY A 34 12.03 12.25 -6.75
C GLY A 34 11.95 12.99 -8.09
N ARG A 35 12.02 12.28 -9.23
CA ARG A 35 11.87 12.86 -10.58
C ARG A 35 10.48 12.65 -11.19
N GLY A 36 9.52 12.14 -10.41
CA GLY A 36 8.13 11.99 -10.85
C GLY A 36 7.53 13.34 -11.24
N ARG A 37 7.04 13.46 -12.47
CA ARG A 37 6.51 14.70 -13.03
C ARG A 37 5.05 14.89 -12.66
N GLN A 38 4.28 13.83 -12.48
CA GLN A 38 2.85 13.93 -12.14
C GLN A 38 2.58 14.29 -10.68
N LYS A 39 3.59 14.15 -9.81
CA LYS A 39 3.58 14.59 -8.41
C LYS A 39 3.36 16.10 -8.22
N PHE A 40 3.73 16.93 -9.21
CA PHE A 40 3.81 18.38 -9.05
C PHE A 40 2.67 19.18 -9.71
N SER A 41 1.79 18.56 -10.50
CA SER A 41 0.81 19.35 -11.27
C SER A 41 -0.60 18.75 -11.44
N TYR A 42 -0.84 17.46 -11.15
CA TYR A 42 -2.09 16.80 -11.57
C TYR A 42 -2.72 15.80 -10.61
N LEU A 43 -2.24 15.64 -9.36
CA LEU A 43 -2.95 14.84 -8.35
C LEU A 43 -3.21 15.69 -7.11
N PRO A 44 -4.44 15.74 -6.57
CA PRO A 44 -4.69 16.19 -5.21
C PRO A 44 -4.21 15.07 -4.28
N GLU A 45 -3.42 15.40 -3.26
CA GLU A 45 -2.82 14.44 -2.31
C GLU A 45 -2.06 13.22 -2.91
N PRO A 46 -1.07 13.43 -3.80
CA PRO A 46 -0.28 12.33 -4.39
C PRO A 46 0.55 11.57 -3.35
N HIS A 47 0.75 12.18 -2.18
CA HIS A 47 1.57 11.64 -1.11
C HIS A 47 0.82 10.69 -0.16
N THR A 48 -0.52 10.70 -0.16
CA THR A 48 -1.31 9.86 0.75
C THR A 48 -1.96 8.68 0.05
N ASP A 49 -2.86 8.96 -0.89
CA ASP A 49 -3.80 7.98 -1.43
C ASP A 49 -3.31 7.40 -2.75
N PHE A 50 -2.51 8.17 -3.48
CA PHE A 50 -1.93 7.79 -4.78
C PHE A 50 -0.40 7.62 -4.75
N ILE A 51 0.17 7.43 -3.56
CA ILE A 51 1.63 7.26 -3.38
C ILE A 51 2.17 6.07 -4.18
N PHE A 52 1.36 5.01 -4.35
CA PHE A 52 1.73 3.87 -5.17
C PHE A 52 1.87 4.21 -6.66
N ALA A 53 1.07 5.17 -7.16
CA ALA A 53 1.18 5.65 -8.55
C ALA A 53 2.48 6.46 -8.75
N CYS A 54 2.83 7.31 -7.78
CA CYS A 54 4.14 8.00 -7.78
C CYS A 54 5.31 7.01 -7.71
N LEU A 55 5.21 5.94 -6.89
CA LEU A 55 6.21 4.89 -6.87
C LEU A 55 6.33 4.16 -8.21
N GLY A 56 5.23 3.93 -8.90
CA GLY A 56 5.21 3.39 -10.27
C GLY A 56 5.90 4.30 -11.28
N GLU A 57 5.66 5.61 -11.21
CA GLU A 57 6.33 6.58 -12.06
C GLU A 57 7.85 6.63 -11.78
N GLU A 58 8.24 6.68 -10.51
CA GLU A 58 9.63 6.90 -10.10
C GLU A 58 10.51 5.63 -10.18
N LEU A 59 9.97 4.47 -9.79
CA LEU A 59 10.71 3.19 -9.75
C LEU A 59 10.36 2.24 -10.91
N GLY A 60 9.31 2.55 -11.67
CA GLY A 60 8.84 1.71 -12.77
C GLY A 60 8.19 0.41 -12.32
N PHE A 61 7.95 -0.46 -13.29
CA PHE A 61 7.35 -1.77 -13.10
C PHE A 61 8.14 -2.68 -12.13
N ILE A 62 9.47 -2.63 -12.18
CA ILE A 62 10.30 -3.46 -11.30
C ILE A 62 10.14 -3.02 -9.85
N GLY A 63 10.13 -1.70 -9.59
CA GLY A 63 9.92 -1.18 -8.25
C GLY A 63 8.54 -1.47 -7.68
N THR A 64 7.49 -1.35 -8.49
CA THR A 64 6.13 -1.65 -8.03
C THR A 64 5.95 -3.12 -7.71
N ILE A 65 6.48 -4.04 -8.53
CA ILE A 65 6.51 -5.47 -8.22
C ILE A 65 7.28 -5.73 -6.93
N LEU A 66 8.42 -5.08 -6.73
CA LEU A 66 9.20 -5.24 -5.51
C LEU A 66 8.39 -4.84 -4.27
N VAL A 67 7.67 -3.72 -4.32
CA VAL A 67 6.79 -3.27 -3.22
C VAL A 67 5.67 -4.29 -2.96
N VAL A 68 5.03 -4.80 -4.01
CA VAL A 68 4.00 -5.84 -3.87
C VAL A 68 4.58 -7.11 -3.25
N ALA A 69 5.76 -7.54 -3.69
CA ALA A 69 6.45 -8.70 -3.16
C ALA A 69 6.82 -8.52 -1.67
N LEU A 70 7.20 -7.31 -1.24
CA LEU A 70 7.46 -6.99 0.17
C LEU A 70 6.19 -7.09 1.02
N PHE A 71 5.05 -6.61 0.55
CA PHE A 71 3.77 -6.80 1.25
C PHE A 71 3.35 -8.28 1.30
N PHE A 72 3.60 -9.04 0.24
CA PHE A 72 3.37 -10.48 0.26
C PHE A 72 4.27 -11.21 1.27
N LEU A 73 5.56 -10.84 1.32
CA LEU A 73 6.49 -11.36 2.32
C LEU A 73 6.05 -10.99 3.74
N PHE A 74 5.57 -9.76 3.95
CA PHE A 74 5.01 -9.32 5.23
C PHE A 74 3.79 -10.17 5.62
N ALA A 75 2.85 -10.40 4.69
CA ALA A 75 1.68 -11.23 4.92
C ALA A 75 2.08 -12.67 5.30
N TRP A 76 3.01 -13.27 4.56
CA TRP A 76 3.54 -14.60 4.86
C TRP A 76 4.16 -14.65 6.26
N ARG A 77 5.01 -13.67 6.59
CA ARG A 77 5.68 -13.61 7.91
C ARG A 77 4.67 -13.43 9.03
N GLY A 78 3.67 -12.58 8.87
CA GLY A 78 2.61 -12.36 9.85
C GLY A 78 1.77 -13.62 10.09
N LEU A 79 1.38 -14.33 9.03
CA LEU A 79 0.69 -15.62 9.14
C LEU A 79 1.56 -16.68 9.83
N ARG A 80 2.85 -16.74 9.51
CA ARG A 80 3.79 -17.67 10.16
C ARG A 80 3.89 -17.41 11.67
N VAL A 81 3.94 -16.13 12.08
CA VAL A 81 3.94 -15.75 13.50
C VAL A 81 2.66 -16.23 14.18
N ALA A 82 1.51 -15.98 13.55
CA ALA A 82 0.23 -16.41 14.10
C ALA A 82 0.10 -17.93 14.24
N MET A 83 0.58 -18.70 13.26
CA MET A 83 0.52 -20.16 13.27
C MET A 83 1.43 -20.79 14.32
N ASN A 84 2.56 -20.16 14.63
CA ASN A 84 3.51 -20.67 15.60
C ASN A 84 3.17 -20.22 17.03
N CYS A 85 2.27 -19.24 17.20
CA CYS A 85 1.93 -18.67 18.48
C CYS A 85 1.29 -19.72 19.41
N ARG A 86 1.74 -19.77 20.67
CA ARG A 86 1.27 -20.76 21.66
C ARG A 86 -0.10 -20.40 22.23
N ASP A 87 -0.42 -19.11 22.31
CA ASP A 87 -1.67 -18.61 22.85
C ASP A 87 -2.65 -18.19 21.76
N LEU A 88 -3.93 -18.57 21.94
CA LEU A 88 -4.98 -18.29 20.97
C LEU A 88 -5.19 -16.78 20.77
N PHE A 89 -5.05 -16.00 21.85
CA PHE A 89 -5.21 -14.55 21.79
C PHE A 89 -4.14 -13.90 20.91
N GLY A 90 -2.87 -14.22 21.14
CA GLY A 90 -1.72 -13.75 20.36
C GLY A 90 -1.79 -14.19 18.91
N SER A 91 -2.25 -15.43 18.65
CA SER A 91 -2.50 -15.92 17.29
C SER A 91 -3.56 -15.07 16.57
N LEU A 92 -4.73 -14.87 17.18
CA LEU A 92 -5.82 -14.07 16.61
C LEU A 92 -5.41 -12.60 16.42
N LEU A 93 -4.67 -12.04 17.38
CA LEU A 93 -4.18 -10.66 17.31
C LEU A 93 -3.16 -10.48 16.19
N ALA A 94 -2.23 -11.43 16.03
CA ALA A 94 -1.25 -11.43 14.96
C ALA A 94 -1.92 -11.54 13.57
N ILE A 95 -2.94 -12.39 13.42
CA ILE A 95 -3.75 -12.48 12.19
C ILE A 95 -4.47 -11.16 11.94
N GLY A 96 -5.13 -10.60 12.95
CA GLY A 96 -5.88 -9.35 12.84
C GLY A 96 -5.02 -8.18 12.37
N ILE A 97 -3.85 -7.98 13.00
CA ILE A 97 -2.90 -6.93 12.62
C ILE A 97 -2.37 -7.16 11.19
N THR A 98 -1.97 -8.39 10.87
CA THR A 98 -1.45 -8.74 9.54
C THR A 98 -2.51 -8.48 8.48
N CYS A 99 -3.74 -8.94 8.70
CA CYS A 99 -4.86 -8.76 7.80
C CYS A 99 -5.20 -7.28 7.61
N MET A 100 -5.26 -6.49 8.68
CA MET A 100 -5.54 -5.06 8.62
C MET A 100 -4.56 -4.33 7.69
N LEU A 101 -3.26 -4.54 7.86
CA LEU A 101 -2.23 -3.89 7.06
C LEU A 101 -2.21 -4.38 5.59
N VAL A 102 -2.38 -5.69 5.38
CA VAL A 102 -2.36 -6.29 4.04
C VAL A 102 -3.59 -5.87 3.24
N VAL A 103 -4.78 -5.88 3.84
CA VAL A 103 -6.02 -5.46 3.18
C VAL A 103 -5.96 -3.98 2.83
N GLN A 104 -5.47 -3.12 3.72
CA GLN A 104 -5.27 -1.70 3.41
C GLN A 104 -4.33 -1.50 2.21
N ALA A 105 -3.22 -2.24 2.14
CA ALA A 105 -2.30 -2.19 1.02
C ALA A 105 -2.95 -2.67 -0.29
N LEU A 106 -3.68 -3.79 -0.26
CA LEU A 106 -4.38 -4.32 -1.44
C LEU A 106 -5.46 -3.37 -1.95
N LEU A 107 -6.22 -2.74 -1.05
CA LEU A 107 -7.23 -1.75 -1.43
C LEU A 107 -6.58 -0.52 -2.08
N ASN A 108 -5.50 0.01 -1.51
CA ASN A 108 -4.77 1.13 -2.09
C ASN A 108 -4.23 0.81 -3.49
N ILE A 109 -3.58 -0.35 -3.67
CA ILE A 109 -3.07 -0.81 -4.96
C ILE A 109 -4.22 -1.00 -5.97
N GLY A 110 -5.34 -1.58 -5.53
CA GLY A 110 -6.52 -1.77 -6.37
C GLY A 110 -7.13 -0.46 -6.86
N VAL A 111 -7.17 0.57 -6.01
CA VAL A 111 -7.62 1.91 -6.40
C VAL A 111 -6.68 2.53 -7.44
N VAL A 112 -5.37 2.49 -7.18
CA VAL A 112 -4.36 3.12 -8.05
C VAL A 112 -4.29 2.46 -9.43
N THR A 113 -4.55 1.16 -9.50
CA THR A 113 -4.61 0.39 -10.75
C THR A 113 -5.98 0.45 -11.45
N SER A 114 -6.93 1.24 -10.94
CA SER A 114 -8.33 1.29 -11.42
C SER A 114 -9.09 -0.03 -11.33
N SER A 115 -8.61 -0.98 -10.53
CA SER A 115 -9.30 -2.25 -10.28
C SER A 115 -10.44 -2.10 -9.27
N LEU A 116 -10.36 -1.08 -8.41
CA LEU A 116 -11.30 -0.78 -7.33
C LEU A 116 -11.68 0.72 -7.31
N PRO A 117 -12.87 1.07 -6.79
CA PRO A 117 -13.27 2.47 -6.68
C PRO A 117 -12.39 3.21 -5.65
N VAL A 118 -12.28 4.54 -5.76
CA VAL A 118 -11.52 5.35 -4.81
C VAL A 118 -12.11 5.21 -3.41
N THR A 119 -11.32 4.68 -2.48
CA THR A 119 -11.72 4.43 -1.08
C THR A 119 -11.06 5.39 -0.08
N GLY A 120 -10.09 6.21 -0.51
CA GLY A 120 -9.35 7.13 0.38
C GLY A 120 -8.46 6.42 1.41
N ILE A 121 -8.11 5.15 1.17
CA ILE A 121 -7.29 4.36 2.07
C ILE A 121 -5.82 4.57 1.72
N THR A 122 -5.04 5.01 2.71
CA THR A 122 -3.60 5.22 2.59
C THR A 122 -2.82 3.90 2.54
N LEU A 123 -1.73 3.88 1.78
CA LEU A 123 -0.80 2.74 1.74
C LEU A 123 -0.04 2.64 3.07
N PRO A 124 -0.21 1.57 3.86
CA PRO A 124 0.49 1.44 5.14
C PRO A 124 2.01 1.50 4.96
N LEU A 125 2.72 2.07 5.94
CA LEU A 125 4.20 2.19 6.00
C LEU A 125 4.85 3.14 4.99
N ILE A 126 4.17 3.50 3.91
CA ILE A 126 4.76 4.24 2.78
C ILE A 126 4.10 5.61 2.60
N SER A 127 2.80 5.72 2.90
CA SER A 127 2.03 6.95 2.78
C SER A 127 2.45 8.02 3.80
N SER A 128 2.36 9.30 3.43
CA SER A 128 2.76 10.45 4.27
C SER A 128 1.75 10.82 5.37
N GLY A 129 0.88 9.89 5.78
CA GLY A 129 -0.04 10.08 6.91
C GLY A 129 0.69 9.86 8.24
N GLY A 130 1.16 10.93 8.90
CA GLY A 130 1.93 10.81 10.15
C GLY A 130 1.26 9.93 11.22
N SER A 131 -0.05 10.09 11.42
CA SER A 131 -0.82 9.28 12.37
C SER A 131 -0.97 7.82 11.93
N SER A 132 -1.23 7.55 10.64
CA SER A 132 -1.37 6.19 10.14
C SER A 132 -0.04 5.43 10.17
N LEU A 133 1.07 6.13 9.94
CA LEU A 133 2.42 5.59 10.04
C LEU A 133 2.73 5.18 11.48
N VAL A 134 2.46 6.05 12.46
CA VAL A 134 2.67 5.73 13.90
C VAL A 134 1.85 4.52 14.32
N ILE A 135 0.56 4.47 13.93
CA ILE A 135 -0.31 3.32 14.25
C ILE A 135 0.24 2.05 13.60
N SER A 136 0.64 2.10 12.33
CA SER A 136 1.18 0.95 11.61
C SER A 136 2.46 0.42 12.27
N LEU A 137 3.37 1.32 12.67
CA LEU A 137 4.60 0.95 13.38
C LEU A 137 4.30 0.35 14.76
N ALA A 138 3.34 0.92 15.51
CA ALA A 138 2.90 0.38 16.78
C ALA A 138 2.33 -1.05 16.61
N SER A 139 1.48 -1.26 15.61
CA SER A 139 0.94 -2.58 15.28
C SER A 139 2.04 -3.59 14.92
N ILE A 140 3.05 -3.18 14.13
CA ILE A 140 4.21 -4.03 13.84
C ILE A 140 5.00 -4.34 15.12
N GLY A 141 5.19 -3.36 16.02
CA GLY A 141 5.85 -3.56 17.31
C GLY A 141 5.17 -4.65 18.14
N VAL A 142 3.84 -4.65 18.17
CA VAL A 142 3.05 -5.71 18.83
C VAL A 142 3.25 -7.06 18.14
N LEU A 143 3.20 -7.11 16.80
CA LEU A 143 3.43 -8.34 16.04
C LEU A 143 4.82 -8.93 16.29
N LEU A 144 5.85 -8.08 16.36
CA LEU A 144 7.23 -8.48 16.68
C LEU A 144 7.37 -9.00 18.11
N ASN A 145 6.65 -8.40 19.07
CA ASN A 145 6.63 -8.90 20.44
C ASN A 145 6.05 -10.32 20.53
N ILE A 146 4.95 -10.59 19.82
CA ILE A 146 4.36 -11.93 19.72
C ILE A 146 5.31 -12.92 19.04
N SER A 147 5.95 -12.49 17.94
CA SER A 147 6.96 -13.31 17.24
C SER A 147 8.14 -13.69 18.14
N LYS A 148 8.58 -12.78 19.01
CA LYS A 148 9.69 -13.04 19.94
C LYS A 148 9.30 -14.08 20.98
N GLN A 149 8.10 -13.97 21.56
CA GLN A 149 7.59 -14.94 22.54
C GLN A 149 7.41 -16.34 21.93
N THR A 150 7.18 -16.40 20.63
CA THR A 150 7.00 -17.63 19.88
C THR A 150 8.32 -18.32 19.50
N SER A 151 9.42 -17.58 19.37
CA SER A 151 10.73 -18.11 18.95
C SER A 151 11.69 -18.38 20.11
N GLY A 152 11.34 -17.95 21.32
CA GLY A 152 12.11 -18.23 22.54
C GLY A 152 11.67 -19.54 23.17
N ASP A 153 12.22 -20.66 22.68
CA ASP A 153 12.49 -21.86 23.47
C ASP A 153 14.02 -21.99 23.61
#